data_AF-S6HHB4-F1
#
_entry.id   AF-S6HHB4-F1
#
_cell.length_a   1.000
_cell.length_b   1.000
_cell.length_c   1.000
_cell.angle_alpha   90.00
_cell.angle_beta   90.00
_cell.angle_gamma   90.00
#
_symmetry.space_group_name_H-M   'P 1'
#
loop_
_entity.id
_entity.type
_entity.pdbx_description
1 polymer ?
#
loop_
_entity_poly.entity_id
_entity_poly.type
_entity_poly.pdbx_seq_one_letter_code
_entity_poly.pdbx_strand_id
1 'polypeptide(L)'
;MRGRLIGGCLDTIGHLFGSCYFDIERFSGRYPEQGTILYFENAELSPPALIRVLLSMRFKGVFDNLAGLLIGRSSAECVDSSGLSYQEALISVLGGYDFPIIYDLDIGHQPPNLTLVNGAFASVTLDHKIATITQSFI
;
A
#
# COMPACT_ATOMS: atom_id res chain seq x y z
N MET A 1 -5.26 -3.94 12.60
CA MET A 1 -3.80 -4.15 12.42
C MET A 1 -3.02 -3.07 13.15
N ARG A 2 -1.76 -3.32 13.52
CA ARG A 2 -0.87 -2.31 14.13
C ARG A 2 0.53 -2.44 13.56
N GLY A 3 1.23 -1.32 13.34
CA GLY A 3 2.59 -1.33 12.84
C GLY A 3 3.10 0.02 12.36
N ARG A 4 4.38 0.08 12.00
CA ARG A 4 5.03 1.28 11.48
C ARG A 4 4.61 1.52 10.03
N LEU A 5 4.10 2.71 9.76
CA LEU A 5 3.67 3.11 8.42
C LEU A 5 4.87 3.38 7.52
N ILE A 6 4.87 2.82 6.32
CA ILE A 6 5.75 3.29 5.23
C ILE A 6 5.07 3.11 3.89
N GLY A 7 5.16 4.10 3.02
CA GLY A 7 4.36 4.10 1.81
C GLY A 7 4.30 5.42 1.07
N GLY A 8 3.31 5.52 0.19
CA GLY A 8 3.03 6.67 -0.67
C GLY A 8 2.56 6.30 -2.08
N CYS A 9 2.85 7.17 -3.03
CA CYS A 9 2.47 7.02 -4.44
C CYS A 9 3.23 5.89 -5.14
N LEU A 10 2.53 4.92 -5.72
CA LEU A 10 3.14 3.81 -6.47
C LEU A 10 3.85 4.28 -7.74
N ASP A 11 3.35 5.33 -8.39
CA ASP A 11 3.98 5.93 -9.56
C ASP A 11 5.40 6.42 -9.22
N THR A 12 5.61 6.92 -8.00
CA THR A 12 6.93 7.37 -7.51
C THR A 12 7.74 6.22 -6.92
N ILE A 13 7.17 5.46 -6.00
CA ILE A 13 7.86 4.39 -5.26
C ILE A 13 8.27 3.25 -6.21
N GLY A 14 7.53 3.07 -7.31
CA GLY A 14 7.86 2.21 -8.46
C GLY A 14 9.33 2.25 -8.88
N HIS A 15 9.92 3.45 -8.85
CA HIS A 15 11.30 3.69 -9.27
C HIS A 15 12.35 3.33 -8.21
N LEU A 16 11.94 3.16 -6.95
CA LEU A 16 12.84 2.89 -5.83
C LEU A 16 12.95 1.40 -5.50
N PHE A 17 12.11 0.53 -6.10
CA PHE A 17 12.07 -0.89 -5.77
C PHE A 17 13.36 -1.64 -6.11
N GLY A 18 13.98 -2.21 -5.07
CA GLY A 18 15.26 -2.90 -5.17
C GLY A 18 16.46 -1.97 -5.00
N SER A 19 16.23 -0.70 -4.67
CA SER A 19 17.27 0.22 -4.20
C SER A 19 17.29 0.29 -2.68
N CYS A 20 18.38 0.81 -2.11
CA CYS A 20 18.51 1.06 -0.69
C CYS A 20 17.59 2.18 -0.15
N TYR A 21 16.90 2.92 -1.03
CA TYR A 21 15.99 4.00 -0.66
C TYR A 21 14.56 3.52 -0.35
N PHE A 22 14.19 2.31 -0.78
CA PHE A 22 12.94 1.65 -0.42
C PHE A 22 13.20 0.22 0.04
N ASP A 23 14.01 0.12 1.09
CA ASP A 23 14.42 -1.13 1.72
C ASP A 23 13.47 -1.46 2.89
N ILE A 24 12.43 -2.23 2.59
CA ILE A 24 11.40 -2.61 3.56
C ILE A 24 11.91 -3.60 4.60
N GLU A 25 12.86 -4.47 4.23
CA GLU A 25 13.49 -5.41 5.16
C GLU A 25 14.28 -4.63 6.21
N ARG A 26 15.16 -3.71 5.80
CA ARG A 26 15.90 -2.84 6.71
C ARG A 26 14.98 -1.92 7.51
N PHE A 27 13.90 -1.42 6.92
CA PHE A 27 12.91 -0.63 7.65
C PHE A 27 12.27 -1.44 8.78
N SER A 28 11.78 -2.63 8.46
CA SER A 28 11.11 -3.53 9.42
C SER A 28 12.09 -4.01 10.50
N GLY A 29 13.34 -4.30 10.14
CA GLY A 29 14.39 -4.72 11.06
C GLY A 29 14.77 -3.66 12.12
N ARG A 30 14.46 -2.37 11.91
CA ARG A 30 14.60 -1.34 12.95
C ARG A 30 13.55 -1.43 14.06
N TYR A 31 12.42 -2.10 13.79
CA TYR A 31 11.27 -2.19 14.69
C TYR A 31 10.68 -3.62 14.70
N PRO A 32 11.47 -4.66 15.03
CA PRO A 32 11.10 -6.06 14.79
C PRO A 32 9.80 -6.48 15.50
N GLU A 33 9.50 -5.89 16.67
CA GLU A 33 8.31 -6.22 17.46
C GLU A 33 7.07 -5.38 17.11
N GLN A 34 7.23 -4.34 16.28
CA GLN A 34 6.13 -3.40 15.99
C GLN A 34 5.37 -3.77 14.72
N GLY A 35 5.98 -4.54 13.80
CA GLY A 35 5.41 -4.86 12.51
C GLY A 35 5.40 -3.66 11.55
N THR A 36 5.16 -3.93 10.27
CA THR A 36 5.16 -2.92 9.19
C THR A 36 3.81 -2.89 8.51
N ILE A 37 3.23 -1.69 8.41
CA ILE A 37 2.03 -1.42 7.61
C ILE A 37 2.48 -0.67 6.36
N LEU A 38 2.30 -1.28 5.20
CA LEU A 38 2.47 -0.56 3.94
C LEU A 38 1.20 0.22 3.62
N TYR A 39 1.37 1.40 3.01
CA TYR A 39 0.25 2.10 2.40
C TYR A 39 0.62 2.57 1.00
N PHE A 40 -0.24 2.33 0.03
CA PHE A 40 -0.01 2.69 -1.36
C PHE A 40 -1.22 3.36 -1.95
N GLU A 41 -0.97 4.29 -2.86
CA GLU A 41 -2.00 4.88 -3.70
C GLU A 41 -1.48 4.96 -5.13
N ASN A 42 -2.40 4.95 -6.09
CA ASN A 42 -2.10 4.97 -7.51
C ASN A 42 -2.63 6.26 -8.12
N ALA A 43 -1.75 7.08 -8.70
CA ALA A 43 -2.14 8.34 -9.31
C ALA A 43 -2.63 8.11 -10.75
N GLU A 44 -1.76 7.56 -11.59
CA GLU A 44 -1.94 7.56 -13.05
C GLU A 44 -1.64 6.21 -13.71
N LEU A 45 -1.11 5.21 -12.99
CA LEU A 45 -0.81 3.92 -13.63
C LEU A 45 -2.10 3.27 -14.15
N SER A 46 -2.05 2.81 -15.41
CA SER A 46 -3.06 1.93 -15.98
C SER A 46 -3.07 0.56 -15.28
N PRO A 47 -4.18 -0.19 -15.32
CA PRO A 47 -4.27 -1.52 -14.69
C PRO A 47 -3.12 -2.48 -15.06
N PRO A 48 -2.68 -2.59 -16.33
CA PRO A 48 -1.51 -3.41 -16.67
C PRO A 48 -0.19 -2.87 -16.09
N ALA A 49 -0.03 -1.55 -16.00
CA ALA A 49 1.15 -0.94 -15.39
C ALA A 49 1.18 -1.19 -13.88
N LEU A 50 0.04 -1.02 -13.21
CA LEU A 50 -0.14 -1.34 -11.79
C LEU A 50 0.22 -2.80 -11.50
N ILE A 51 -0.27 -3.76 -12.31
CA ILE A 51 0.08 -5.18 -12.16
C ILE A 51 1.60 -5.37 -12.22
N ARG A 52 2.28 -4.79 -13.21
CA ARG A 52 3.74 -4.93 -13.35
C ARG A 52 4.49 -4.38 -12.15
N VAL A 53 4.06 -3.23 -11.63
CA VAL A 53 4.64 -2.59 -10.45
C VAL A 53 4.46 -3.50 -9.22
N LEU A 54 3.24 -3.95 -8.95
CA LEU A 54 2.95 -4.83 -7.81
C LEU A 54 3.65 -6.20 -7.92
N LEU A 55 3.75 -6.78 -9.13
CA LEU A 55 4.48 -8.03 -9.33
C LEU A 55 5.98 -7.86 -9.07
N SER A 56 6.56 -6.74 -9.51
CA SER A 56 7.97 -6.40 -9.23
C SER A 56 8.23 -6.32 -7.72
N MET A 57 7.29 -5.75 -6.96
CA MET A 57 7.35 -5.68 -5.50
C MET A 57 7.26 -7.07 -4.86
N ARG A 58 6.27 -7.88 -5.29
CA ARG A 58 6.08 -9.26 -4.85
C ARG A 58 7.34 -10.10 -5.07
N PHE A 59 7.93 -10.06 -6.26
CA PHE A 59 9.12 -10.84 -6.58
C PHE A 59 10.38 -10.40 -5.81
N LYS A 60 10.37 -9.20 -5.24
CA LYS A 60 11.44 -8.67 -4.39
C LYS A 60 11.14 -8.80 -2.90
N GLY A 61 10.09 -9.53 -2.52
CA GLY A 61 9.74 -9.78 -1.12
C GLY A 61 9.21 -8.56 -0.36
N VAL A 62 8.77 -7.50 -1.05
CA VAL A 62 8.25 -6.28 -0.39
C VAL A 62 7.04 -6.56 0.49
N PHE A 63 6.24 -7.58 0.13
CA PHE A 63 5.03 -7.96 0.85
C PHE A 63 5.27 -9.05 1.91
N ASP A 64 6.53 -9.39 2.19
CA ASP A 64 6.85 -10.44 3.15
C ASP A 64 6.69 -9.92 4.58
N ASN A 65 6.01 -10.68 5.44
CA ASN A 65 5.87 -10.41 6.89
C ASN A 65 5.26 -9.03 7.24
N LEU A 66 4.28 -8.55 6.46
CA LEU A 66 3.56 -7.32 6.77
C LEU A 66 2.51 -7.51 7.88
N ALA A 67 2.34 -6.49 8.70
CA ALA A 67 1.20 -6.40 9.63
C ALA A 67 -0.10 -6.03 8.91
N GLY A 68 0.01 -5.44 7.71
CA GLY A 68 -1.10 -5.21 6.80
C GLY A 68 -0.76 -4.22 5.68
N LEU A 69 -1.71 -4.04 4.78
CA LEU A 69 -1.58 -3.18 3.60
C LEU A 69 -2.81 -2.28 3.47
N LEU A 70 -2.58 -1.00 3.25
CA LEU A 70 -3.59 0.01 3.01
C LEU A 70 -3.50 0.47 1.55
N ILE A 71 -4.60 0.41 0.81
CA ILE A 71 -4.67 0.88 -0.56
C ILE A 71 -5.61 2.08 -0.64
N GLY A 72 -5.03 3.23 -1.01
CA GLY A 72 -5.76 4.44 -1.31
C GLY A 72 -6.62 4.28 -2.56
N ARG A 73 -7.72 5.02 -2.61
CA ARG A 73 -8.53 5.12 -3.82
C ARG A 73 -7.75 5.75 -4.96
N SER A 74 -8.11 5.39 -6.18
CA SER A 74 -7.44 5.89 -7.39
C SER A 74 -8.47 6.53 -8.32
N SER A 75 -8.05 7.59 -9.03
CA SER A 75 -8.78 8.12 -10.19
C SER A 75 -8.47 7.41 -11.50
N ALA A 76 -7.50 6.50 -11.51
CA ALA A 76 -7.14 5.74 -12.71
C ALA A 76 -8.38 5.04 -13.28
N GLU A 77 -8.44 4.94 -14.61
CA GLU A 77 -9.61 4.46 -15.33
C GLU A 77 -10.15 3.16 -14.72
N CYS A 78 -11.48 3.13 -14.53
CA CYS A 78 -12.15 2.01 -13.89
C CYS A 78 -11.90 0.70 -14.65
N VAL A 79 -11.68 0.77 -15.97
CA VAL A 79 -11.47 -0.35 -16.90
C VAL A 79 -10.58 0.10 -18.06
N ASP A 80 -9.53 -0.65 -18.39
CA ASP A 80 -8.69 -0.36 -19.56
C ASP A 80 -9.32 -0.83 -20.89
N SER A 81 -8.64 -0.58 -22.02
CA SER A 81 -9.12 -0.98 -23.35
C SER A 81 -9.29 -2.49 -23.56
N SER A 82 -8.75 -3.32 -22.65
CA SER A 82 -8.89 -4.77 -22.65
C SER A 82 -9.99 -5.28 -21.73
N GLY A 83 -10.65 -4.40 -20.98
CA GLY A 83 -11.70 -4.77 -20.03
C GLY A 83 -11.20 -5.03 -18.61
N LEU A 84 -9.91 -4.82 -18.31
CA LEU A 84 -9.34 -5.07 -16.99
C LEU A 84 -9.55 -3.87 -16.07
N SER A 85 -10.19 -4.08 -14.92
CA SER A 85 -10.42 -3.02 -13.93
C SER A 85 -9.26 -2.80 -12.97
N TYR A 86 -9.20 -1.60 -12.37
CA TYR A 86 -8.25 -1.28 -11.30
C TYR A 86 -8.36 -2.26 -10.12
N GLN A 87 -9.58 -2.60 -9.71
CA GLN A 87 -9.82 -3.53 -8.61
C GLN A 87 -9.37 -4.96 -8.95
N GLU A 88 -9.66 -5.44 -10.16
CA GLU A 88 -9.17 -6.75 -10.62
C GLU A 88 -7.65 -6.79 -10.70
N ALA A 89 -7.01 -5.72 -11.17
CA ALA A 89 -5.56 -5.60 -11.19
C ALA A 89 -4.96 -5.72 -9.77
N LEU A 90 -5.51 -4.98 -8.79
CA LEU A 90 -5.11 -5.11 -7.39
C LEU A 90 -5.28 -6.54 -6.86
N ILE A 91 -6.47 -7.12 -7.03
CA ILE A 91 -6.80 -8.46 -6.50
C ILE A 91 -5.93 -9.54 -7.15
N SER A 92 -5.64 -9.43 -8.45
CA SER A 92 -4.82 -10.43 -9.17
C SER A 92 -3.40 -10.57 -8.61
N VAL A 93 -2.85 -9.49 -8.04
CA VAL A 93 -1.48 -9.48 -7.49
C VAL A 93 -1.46 -9.46 -5.97
N LEU A 94 -2.44 -8.89 -5.29
CA LEU A 94 -2.47 -8.83 -3.82
C LEU A 94 -3.29 -9.97 -3.21
N GLY A 95 -4.07 -10.69 -4.01
CA GLY A 95 -4.76 -11.90 -3.59
C GLY A 95 -3.77 -12.99 -3.16
N GLY A 96 -4.17 -13.75 -2.13
CA GLY A 96 -3.43 -14.90 -1.62
C GLY A 96 -2.45 -14.63 -0.48
N TYR A 97 -2.38 -13.39 0.02
CA TYR A 97 -1.66 -13.08 1.26
C TYR A 97 -2.56 -13.21 2.48
N ASP A 98 -1.99 -13.65 3.60
CA ASP A 98 -2.70 -13.86 4.87
C ASP A 98 -2.80 -12.58 5.74
N PHE A 99 -2.05 -11.53 5.39
CA PHE A 99 -2.14 -10.24 6.09
C PHE A 99 -3.39 -9.45 5.65
N PRO A 100 -3.95 -8.63 6.55
CA PRO A 100 -5.13 -7.84 6.23
C PRO A 100 -4.82 -6.73 5.21
N ILE A 101 -5.70 -6.60 4.22
CA ILE A 101 -5.65 -5.54 3.21
C ILE A 101 -6.94 -4.71 3.27
N ILE A 102 -6.81 -3.39 3.34
CA ILE A 102 -7.95 -2.45 3.29
C ILE A 102 -7.82 -1.61 2.02
N TYR A 103 -8.88 -1.63 1.21
CA TYR A 103 -8.96 -0.89 -0.05
C TYR A 103 -9.83 0.37 0.09
N ASP A 104 -9.75 1.25 -0.90
CA ASP A 104 -10.61 2.44 -1.06
C ASP A 104 -10.51 3.46 0.08
N LEU A 105 -9.31 3.60 0.65
CA LEU A 105 -9.05 4.61 1.69
C LEU A 105 -8.90 6.01 1.10
N ASP A 106 -9.24 7.03 1.88
CA ASP A 106 -9.02 8.45 1.61
C ASP A 106 -7.52 8.82 1.63
N ILE A 107 -6.70 8.19 0.80
CA ILE A 107 -5.23 8.37 0.73
C ILE A 107 -4.86 8.59 -0.73
N GLY A 108 -4.09 9.64 -1.03
CA GLY A 108 -3.50 9.85 -2.35
C GLY A 108 -4.14 10.96 -3.19
N HIS A 109 -4.17 10.78 -4.51
CA HIS A 109 -4.49 11.87 -5.44
C HIS A 109 -5.97 12.26 -5.51
N GLN A 110 -6.85 11.57 -4.78
CA GLN A 110 -8.29 11.85 -4.76
C GLN A 110 -8.72 12.41 -3.40
N PRO A 111 -9.51 13.51 -3.36
CA PRO A 111 -10.03 14.03 -2.12
C PRO A 111 -11.18 13.17 -1.54
N PRO A 112 -11.42 13.22 -0.22
CA PRO A 112 -10.51 13.77 0.79
C PRO A 112 -9.23 12.94 0.93
N ASN A 113 -8.15 13.56 1.44
CA ASN A 113 -6.83 12.93 1.55
C ASN A 113 -6.30 13.03 2.99
N LEU A 114 -6.09 11.88 3.63
CA LEU A 114 -5.56 11.70 4.96
C LEU A 114 -4.04 11.85 4.96
N THR A 115 -3.52 12.67 5.87
CA THR A 115 -2.08 12.79 6.09
C THR A 115 -1.55 11.57 6.85
N LEU A 116 -0.81 10.72 6.16
CA LEU A 116 -0.05 9.62 6.77
C LEU A 116 1.44 9.98 6.85
N VAL A 117 2.06 9.60 7.96
CA VAL A 117 3.46 9.94 8.25
C VAL A 117 4.31 8.69 8.22
N ASN A 118 5.22 8.63 7.26
CA ASN A 118 6.21 7.56 7.17
C ASN A 118 7.04 7.47 8.46
N GLY A 119 7.10 6.27 9.04
CA GLY A 119 7.77 5.98 10.30
C GLY A 119 6.90 6.11 11.55
N ALA A 120 5.69 6.67 11.48
CA ALA A 120 4.79 6.70 12.63
C ALA A 120 4.30 5.28 12.98
N PHE A 121 4.18 4.98 14.27
CA PHE A 121 3.50 3.76 14.70
C PHE A 121 1.99 3.99 14.58
N ALA A 122 1.28 3.08 13.92
CA ALA A 122 -0.14 3.23 13.67
C ALA A 122 -0.96 2.05 14.19
N SER A 123 -2.17 2.35 14.64
CA SER A 123 -3.24 1.39 14.86
C SER A 123 -4.35 1.65 13.84
N VAL A 124 -4.73 0.62 13.09
CA VAL A 124 -5.76 0.71 12.06
C VAL A 124 -6.88 -0.28 12.38
N THR A 125 -8.10 0.25 12.48
CA THR A 125 -9.33 -0.52 12.65
C THR A 125 -10.27 -0.24 11.50
N LEU A 126 -10.99 -1.27 11.04
CA LEU A 126 -12.06 -1.15 10.06
C LEU A 126 -13.34 -1.66 10.71
N ASP A 127 -14.32 -0.78 10.85
CA ASP A 127 -15.67 -1.12 11.28
C ASP A 127 -16.63 -0.87 10.11
N HIS A 128 -17.15 -1.95 9.53
CA HIS A 128 -17.90 -1.93 8.27
C HIS A 128 -17.17 -1.17 7.14
N LYS A 129 -17.53 0.09 6.90
CA LYS A 129 -16.99 0.96 5.85
C LYS A 129 -16.15 2.12 6.40
N ILE A 130 -15.96 2.19 7.71
CA ILE A 130 -15.24 3.28 8.36
C ILE A 130 -13.90 2.73 8.86
N ALA A 131 -12.83 3.19 8.21
CA ALA A 131 -11.48 2.96 8.69
C ALA A 131 -11.07 4.09 9.64
N THR A 132 -10.46 3.74 10.78
CA THR A 132 -9.83 4.69 11.70
C THR A 132 -8.35 4.41 11.78
N ILE A 133 -7.52 5.43 11.58
CA ILE A 133 -6.06 5.36 11.65
C ILE A 133 -5.59 6.29 12.77
N THR A 134 -5.00 5.74 13.82
CA THR A 134 -4.36 6.51 14.89
C THR A 134 -2.85 6.41 14.75
N GLN A 135 -2.16 7.56 14.66
CA GLN A 135 -0.71 7.65 14.47
C GLN A 135 -0.02 8.16 15.75
N SER A 136 1.12 7.56 16.12
CA SER A 136 1.97 7.97 17.24
C SER A 136 3.38 8.28 16.75
N PHE A 137 3.89 9.46 17.14
CA PHE A 137 5.13 10.07 16.64
C PHE A 137 6.31 10.00 17.61
N ILE A 138 6.08 9.49 18.82
CA ILE A 138 7.04 9.44 19.92
C ILE A 138 7.66 8.05 20.00
#